data_AF-A0A353TF14-F1
#
_entry.id   AF-A0A353TF14-F1
#
_cell.length_a   1.000
_cell.length_b   1.000
_cell.length_c   1.000
_cell.angle_alpha   90.00
_cell.angle_beta   90.00
_cell.angle_gamma   90.00
#
_symmetry.space_group_name_H-M   'P 1'
#
loop_
_entity.id
_entity.type
_entity.pdbx_description
1 polymer ?
#
loop_
_entity_poly.entity_id
_entity_poly.type
_entity_poly.pdbx_seq_one_letter_code
_entity_poly.pdbx_strand_id
1 'polypeptide(L)'
;MLKSGDQVEINTSSHQSPKQDWLNYVVTSKAKTRIRQLLKEEAGKQVDIAKEMLSRRMKNRKIDLDDPLLMQLIKKLKYKTVTDFYIDIAAEKLEVNWVIDRYLELGSKEFEHRDFLSATSADSFVLKPSSQEIKSSDELIIDQNLTGVDYRLAKCCNPIYGDEIFGFVSSQGIKIHRTSCPNAHDLFSRFGYRILKARWSGKTSGTANYTSVLRIIGNDQLNIVA
;
A
#
# COMPACT_ATOMS: atom_id res chain seq x y z
N MET A 1 -35.29 39.60 19.44
CA MET A 1 -35.37 40.07 18.04
C MET A 1 -35.30 41.59 18.05
N LEU A 2 -34.57 42.18 17.11
CA LEU A 2 -34.41 43.64 17.01
C LEU A 2 -35.68 44.30 16.47
N LYS A 3 -35.95 45.52 16.91
CA LYS A 3 -37.07 46.36 16.48
C LYS A 3 -36.57 47.62 15.78
N SER A 4 -37.47 48.25 15.03
CA SER A 4 -37.16 49.51 14.35
C SER A 4 -36.96 50.61 15.39
N GLY A 5 -35.81 51.28 15.35
CA GLY A 5 -35.43 52.33 16.32
C GLY A 5 -34.43 51.88 17.40
N ASP A 6 -34.09 50.60 17.46
CA ASP A 6 -33.07 50.11 18.40
C ASP A 6 -31.67 50.58 17.97
N GLN A 7 -30.87 51.09 18.92
CA GLN A 7 -29.44 51.35 18.73
C GLN A 7 -28.65 50.09 19.09
N VAL A 8 -27.78 49.64 18.19
CA VAL A 8 -27.03 48.38 18.35
C VAL A 8 -25.54 48.67 18.29
N GLU A 9 -24.80 48.15 19.27
CA GLU A 9 -23.34 48.15 19.32
C GLU A 9 -22.81 46.75 19.01
N ILE A 10 -21.73 46.65 18.23
CA ILE A 10 -21.15 45.38 17.79
C ILE A 10 -19.70 45.29 18.26
N ASN A 11 -19.43 44.38 19.19
CA ASN A 11 -18.07 44.05 19.60
C ASN A 11 -17.43 43.12 18.55
N THR A 12 -16.33 43.55 17.95
CA THR A 12 -15.61 42.80 16.90
C THR A 12 -14.23 42.35 17.38
N SER A 13 -13.74 41.24 16.82
CA SER A 13 -12.39 40.70 17.06
C SER A 13 -11.83 40.15 15.75
N SER A 14 -10.53 40.31 15.54
CA SER A 14 -9.81 39.82 14.35
C SER A 14 -9.69 38.29 14.30
N HIS A 15 -9.88 37.59 15.42
CA HIS A 15 -9.75 36.12 15.50
C HIS A 15 -11.11 35.40 15.46
N GLN A 16 -12.22 36.14 15.33
CA GLN A 16 -13.53 35.53 15.19
C GLN A 16 -13.81 35.12 13.75
N SER A 17 -14.13 33.84 13.56
CA SER A 17 -14.56 33.28 12.28
C SER A 17 -16.01 32.80 12.38
N PRO A 18 -16.79 32.87 11.29
CA PRO A 18 -18.14 32.36 11.26
C PRO A 18 -18.19 30.88 11.64
N LYS A 19 -19.14 30.51 12.49
CA LYS A 19 -19.39 29.11 12.89
C LYS A 19 -20.70 28.62 12.30
N GLN A 20 -20.82 27.30 12.14
CA GLN A 20 -22.03 26.68 11.61
C GLN A 20 -23.27 26.99 12.47
N ASP A 21 -23.09 27.06 13.79
CA ASP A 21 -24.16 27.35 14.75
C ASP A 21 -24.85 28.70 14.55
N TRP A 22 -24.17 29.67 13.91
CA TRP A 22 -24.74 30.99 13.66
C TRP A 22 -25.97 30.93 12.74
N LEU A 23 -26.07 29.90 11.89
CA LEU A 23 -27.21 29.69 11.01
C LEU A 23 -28.52 29.42 11.78
N ASN A 24 -28.44 28.97 13.03
CA ASN A 24 -29.59 28.72 13.89
C ASN A 24 -30.20 30.02 14.45
N TYR A 25 -29.39 31.06 14.64
CA TYR A 25 -29.81 32.34 15.23
C TYR A 25 -30.21 33.39 14.20
N VAL A 26 -29.67 33.30 12.99
CA VAL A 26 -29.86 34.31 11.95
C VAL A 26 -31.24 34.15 11.31
N VAL A 27 -31.95 35.26 11.13
CA VAL A 27 -33.30 35.27 10.54
C VAL A 27 -33.27 35.67 9.08
N THR A 28 -32.53 36.73 8.73
CA THR A 28 -32.54 37.32 7.38
C THR A 28 -31.84 36.44 6.34
N SER A 29 -32.45 36.30 5.16
CA SER A 29 -31.93 35.48 4.05
C SER A 29 -30.55 35.95 3.58
N LYS A 30 -30.36 37.26 3.44
CA LYS A 30 -29.08 37.87 3.05
C LYS A 30 -27.94 37.48 3.99
N ALA A 31 -28.18 37.53 5.31
CA ALA A 31 -27.18 37.15 6.31
C ALA A 31 -26.90 35.64 6.29
N LYS A 32 -27.95 34.80 6.19
CA LYS A 32 -27.77 33.34 6.05
C LYS A 32 -26.90 32.98 4.84
N THR A 33 -27.16 33.59 3.68
CA THR A 33 -26.38 33.35 2.47
C THR A 33 -24.93 33.77 2.65
N ARG A 34 -24.67 34.94 3.25
CA ARG A 34 -23.31 35.42 3.47
C ARG A 34 -22.53 34.53 4.45
N ILE A 35 -23.16 34.05 5.53
CA ILE A 35 -22.53 33.12 6.47
C ILE A 35 -22.18 31.80 5.79
N ARG A 36 -23.10 31.22 5.02
CA ARG A 36 -22.83 29.98 4.25
C ARG A 36 -21.67 30.16 3.27
N GLN A 37 -21.62 31.29 2.59
CA GLN A 37 -20.53 31.61 1.68
C GLN A 37 -19.19 31.63 2.41
N LEU A 38 -19.08 32.34 3.52
CA LEU A 38 -17.84 32.43 4.29
C LEU A 38 -17.41 31.08 4.86
N LEU A 39 -18.35 30.27 5.36
CA LEU A 39 -18.06 28.90 5.82
C LEU A 39 -17.51 28.03 4.69
N LYS A 40 -18.04 28.18 3.48
CA LYS A 40 -17.56 27.46 2.30
C LYS A 40 -16.17 27.92 1.88
N GLU A 41 -15.92 29.23 1.90
CA GLU A 41 -14.60 29.81 1.61
C GLU A 41 -13.55 29.32 2.62
N GLU A 42 -13.90 29.28 3.91
CA GLU A 42 -13.01 28.77 4.96
C GLU A 42 -12.72 27.27 4.77
N ALA A 43 -13.75 26.46 4.52
CA ALA A 43 -13.55 25.05 4.20
C ALA A 43 -12.64 24.84 2.97
N GLY A 44 -12.77 25.71 1.96
CA GLY A 44 -11.88 25.72 0.78
C GLY A 44 -10.42 25.97 1.16
N LYS A 45 -10.15 26.99 1.99
CA LYS A 45 -8.79 27.28 2.48
C LYS A 45 -8.18 26.11 3.25
N GLN A 46 -8.97 25.47 4.12
CA GLN A 46 -8.50 24.29 4.87
C GLN A 46 -8.12 23.13 3.93
N VAL A 47 -8.91 22.92 2.87
CA VAL A 47 -8.61 21.92 1.83
C VAL A 47 -7.29 22.24 1.13
N ASP A 48 -7.06 23.50 0.77
CA ASP A 48 -5.83 23.91 0.08
C ASP A 48 -4.59 23.74 0.97
N ILE A 49 -4.69 24.10 2.26
CA ILE A 49 -3.63 23.87 3.25
C ILE A 49 -3.33 22.37 3.38
N ALA A 50 -4.35 21.52 3.48
CA ALA A 50 -4.15 20.08 3.59
C ALA A 50 -3.51 19.48 2.33
N LYS A 51 -3.93 19.93 1.13
CA LYS A 51 -3.32 19.52 -0.14
C LYS A 51 -1.85 19.91 -0.19
N GLU A 52 -1.52 21.14 0.17
CA GLU A 52 -0.13 21.60 0.20
C GLU A 52 0.70 20.81 1.22
N MET A 53 0.16 20.58 2.42
CA MET A 53 0.83 19.80 3.47
C MET A 53 1.13 18.37 3.01
N LEU A 54 0.16 17.69 2.39
CA LEU A 54 0.32 16.36 1.84
C LEU A 54 1.34 16.36 0.69
N SER A 55 1.20 17.28 -0.27
CA SER A 55 2.10 17.41 -1.43
C SER A 55 3.55 17.65 -1.02
N ARG A 56 3.77 18.56 -0.06
CA ARG A 56 5.10 18.85 0.49
C ARG A 56 5.72 17.61 1.16
N ARG A 57 4.95 16.89 1.98
CA ARG A 57 5.42 15.66 2.65
C ARG A 57 5.74 14.54 1.64
N MET A 58 4.92 14.37 0.61
CA MET A 58 5.16 13.41 -0.47
C MET A 58 6.44 13.73 -1.25
N LYS A 59 6.63 14.99 -1.66
CA LYS A 59 7.84 15.45 -2.35
C LYS A 59 9.10 15.27 -1.53
N ASN A 60 9.05 15.54 -0.21
CA ASN A 60 10.19 15.32 0.68
C ASN A 60 10.61 13.84 0.74
N ARG A 61 9.67 12.91 0.55
CA ARG A 61 9.94 11.47 0.49
C ARG A 61 10.20 10.97 -0.95
N LYS A 62 10.27 11.86 -1.94
CA LYS A 62 10.42 11.54 -3.38
C LYS A 62 9.31 10.63 -3.92
N ILE A 63 8.08 10.85 -3.45
CA ILE A 63 6.91 10.10 -3.87
C ILE A 63 6.11 10.98 -4.84
N ASP A 64 5.82 10.45 -6.02
CA ASP A 64 4.95 11.09 -7.00
C ASP A 64 3.48 10.84 -6.63
N LEU A 65 2.67 11.90 -6.72
CA LEU A 65 1.25 11.88 -6.42
C LEU A 65 0.45 11.53 -7.67
N ASP A 66 -0.13 10.34 -7.67
CA ASP A 66 -1.08 9.84 -8.67
C ASP A 66 -2.51 10.08 -8.17
N ASP A 67 -3.21 11.00 -8.82
CA ASP A 67 -4.60 11.33 -8.52
C ASP A 67 -5.55 10.11 -8.51
N PRO A 68 -5.45 9.14 -9.45
CA PRO A 68 -6.31 7.95 -9.44
C PRO A 68 -6.07 7.06 -8.21
N LEU A 69 -4.82 6.87 -7.82
CA LEU A 69 -4.43 6.06 -6.66
C LEU A 69 -4.96 6.71 -5.37
N LEU A 70 -4.85 8.04 -5.29
CA LEU A 70 -5.36 8.83 -4.17
C LEU A 70 -6.89 8.72 -4.07
N MET A 71 -7.62 8.82 -5.18
CA MET A 71 -9.08 8.62 -5.18
C MET A 71 -9.48 7.23 -4.69
N GLN A 72 -8.72 6.19 -5.08
CA GLN A 72 -8.96 4.83 -4.60
C GLN A 72 -8.70 4.69 -3.10
N LEU A 73 -7.65 5.34 -2.59
CA LEU A 73 -7.38 5.40 -1.16
C LEU A 73 -8.53 6.07 -0.40
N ILE A 74 -8.98 7.24 -0.86
CA ILE A 74 -10.11 7.99 -0.27
C ILE A 74 -11.37 7.12 -0.21
N LYS A 75 -11.65 6.38 -1.30
CA LYS A 75 -12.77 5.43 -1.35
C LYS A 75 -12.62 4.28 -0.36
N LYS A 76 -11.43 3.71 -0.21
CA LYS A 76 -11.15 2.67 0.79
C LYS A 76 -11.31 3.17 2.23
N LEU A 77 -10.99 4.43 2.46
CA LEU A 77 -11.18 5.12 3.75
C LEU A 77 -12.65 5.50 4.01
N LYS A 78 -13.57 5.18 3.09
CA LYS A 78 -15.03 5.40 3.21
C LYS A 78 -15.43 6.89 3.30
N TYR A 79 -14.60 7.79 2.81
CA TYR A 79 -14.98 9.20 2.69
C TYR A 79 -16.00 9.38 1.55
N LYS A 80 -17.04 10.18 1.82
CA LYS A 80 -18.09 10.49 0.83
C LYS A 80 -17.62 11.54 -0.18
N THR A 81 -16.86 12.53 0.28
CA THR A 81 -16.30 13.58 -0.56
C THR A 81 -14.81 13.71 -0.34
N VAL A 82 -14.08 14.10 -1.39
CA VAL A 82 -12.64 14.39 -1.32
C VAL A 82 -12.36 15.59 -0.40
N THR A 83 -13.29 16.55 -0.33
CA THR A 83 -13.21 17.69 0.57
C THR A 83 -13.20 17.27 2.04
N ASP A 84 -14.04 16.31 2.44
CA ASP A 84 -14.08 15.84 3.83
C ASP A 84 -12.76 15.19 4.25
N PHE A 85 -12.14 14.42 3.35
CA PHE A 85 -10.82 13.82 3.58
C PHE A 85 -9.75 14.87 3.85
N TYR A 86 -9.68 15.93 3.03
CA TYR A 86 -8.70 17.00 3.23
C TYR A 86 -9.02 17.85 4.47
N ILE A 87 -10.29 18.06 4.80
CA ILE A 87 -10.69 18.75 6.03
C ILE A 87 -10.23 17.97 7.27
N ASP A 88 -10.37 16.64 7.29
CA ASP A 88 -9.90 15.81 8.41
C ASP A 88 -8.37 15.80 8.54
N ILE A 89 -7.64 15.94 7.43
CA ILE A 89 -6.19 16.15 7.45
C ILE A 89 -5.86 17.53 8.04
N ALA A 90 -6.53 18.59 7.59
CA ALA A 90 -6.31 19.95 8.10
C ALA A 90 -6.64 20.06 9.60
N ALA A 91 -7.65 19.32 10.07
CA ALA A 91 -8.07 19.27 11.46
C ALA A 91 -7.20 18.33 12.33
N GLU A 92 -6.11 17.78 11.79
CA GLU A 92 -5.18 16.85 12.45
C GLU A 92 -5.83 15.55 12.98
N LYS A 93 -7.06 15.26 12.58
CA LYS A 93 -7.71 13.97 12.90
C LYS A 93 -7.08 12.82 12.12
N LEU A 94 -6.57 13.12 10.93
CA LEU A 94 -5.91 12.17 10.05
C LEU A 94 -4.44 12.56 9.88
N GLU A 95 -3.54 11.72 10.39
CA GLU A 95 -2.11 12.02 10.31
C GLU A 95 -1.57 11.87 8.89
N VAL A 96 -0.87 12.89 8.40
CA VAL A 96 -0.33 12.92 7.03
C VAL A 96 0.64 11.77 6.75
N ASN A 97 1.47 11.37 7.72
CA ASN A 97 2.41 10.26 7.52
C ASN A 97 1.69 8.93 7.31
N TRP A 98 0.66 8.67 8.11
CA TRP A 98 -0.17 7.48 8.00
C TRP A 98 -0.86 7.39 6.63
N VAL A 99 -1.36 8.53 6.12
CA VAL A 99 -1.95 8.61 4.78
C VAL A 99 -0.92 8.23 3.70
N ILE A 100 0.31 8.73 3.82
CA ILE A 100 1.39 8.43 2.87
C ILE A 100 1.76 6.95 2.90
N ASP A 101 1.90 6.37 4.09
CA ASP A 101 2.26 4.96 4.22
C ASP A 101 1.17 4.07 3.58
N ARG A 102 -0.11 4.42 3.80
CA ARG A 102 -1.23 3.70 3.20
C ARG A 102 -1.35 3.90 1.69
N TYR A 103 -0.98 5.07 1.19
CA TYR A 103 -0.88 5.37 -0.24
C TYR A 103 0.17 4.47 -0.92
N LEU A 104 1.36 4.32 -0.32
CA LEU A 104 2.44 3.47 -0.85
C LEU A 104 2.07 1.97 -0.86
N GLU A 105 1.37 1.50 0.18
CA GLU A 105 0.82 0.15 0.23
C GLU A 105 -0.22 -0.12 -0.87
N LEU A 106 -0.91 0.92 -1.35
CA LEU A 106 -1.85 0.82 -2.46
C LEU A 106 -1.11 0.78 -3.81
N GLY A 107 -0.13 1.65 -3.97
CA GLY A 107 0.68 1.75 -5.19
C GLY A 107 1.45 0.47 -5.47
N SER A 108 2.09 -0.11 -4.44
CA SER A 108 2.78 -1.40 -4.57
C SER A 108 1.88 -2.54 -5.07
N LYS A 109 0.59 -2.56 -4.68
CA LYS A 109 -0.39 -3.55 -5.18
C LYS A 109 -0.83 -3.29 -6.61
N GLU A 110 -0.87 -2.04 -7.05
CA GLU A 110 -1.25 -1.68 -8.43
C GLU A 110 -0.08 -1.81 -9.42
N PHE A 111 1.15 -1.49 -9.02
CA PHE A 111 2.34 -1.76 -9.83
C PHE A 111 2.53 -3.27 -10.04
N GLU A 112 2.32 -4.10 -9.02
CA GLU A 112 2.31 -5.57 -9.19
C GLU A 112 1.19 -6.05 -10.14
N HIS A 113 0.05 -5.36 -10.22
CA HIS A 113 -1.06 -5.70 -11.12
C HIS A 113 -0.90 -5.12 -12.54
N ARG A 114 -0.21 -3.97 -12.71
CA ARG A 114 0.07 -3.35 -14.01
C ARG A 114 1.25 -4.00 -14.73
N ASP A 115 2.30 -4.41 -14.01
CA ASP A 115 3.37 -5.22 -14.60
C ASP A 115 2.86 -6.60 -15.05
N PHE A 116 1.76 -7.07 -14.48
CA PHE A 116 1.05 -8.28 -14.94
C PHE A 116 0.30 -8.08 -16.28
N LEU A 117 -0.02 -6.84 -16.66
CA LEU A 117 -0.78 -6.52 -17.87
C LEU A 117 0.09 -5.92 -19.00
N SER A 118 1.25 -5.33 -18.68
CA SER A 118 2.17 -4.74 -19.67
C SER A 118 3.18 -5.74 -20.26
N ALA A 119 3.27 -6.96 -19.73
CA ALA A 119 4.19 -8.00 -20.21
C ALA A 119 3.56 -9.00 -21.22
N THR A 120 2.50 -8.60 -21.92
CA THR A 120 1.92 -9.42 -23.01
C THR A 120 2.13 -8.72 -24.35
N SER A 121 3.30 -8.97 -24.95
CA SER A 121 3.47 -8.89 -26.40
C SER A 121 2.42 -9.79 -27.05
N ALA A 122 1.84 -9.34 -28.17
CA ALA A 122 0.67 -9.91 -28.83
C ALA A 122 0.83 -11.33 -29.45
N ASP A 123 1.79 -12.16 -28.99
CA ASP A 123 2.16 -13.43 -29.63
C ASP A 123 1.72 -14.70 -28.86
N SER A 124 0.96 -14.59 -27.77
CA SER A 124 0.51 -15.78 -27.02
C SER A 124 -0.88 -15.63 -26.40
N PHE A 125 -1.89 -15.49 -27.26
CA PHE A 125 -3.27 -15.69 -26.83
C PHE A 125 -3.62 -17.19 -26.88
N VAL A 126 -3.73 -17.83 -25.70
CA VAL A 126 -4.38 -19.14 -25.55
C VAL A 126 -5.54 -18.98 -24.57
N LEU A 127 -6.72 -19.39 -25.01
CA LEU A 127 -7.98 -19.34 -24.27
C LEU A 127 -7.84 -20.01 -22.89
N LYS A 128 -8.08 -19.26 -21.82
CA LYS A 128 -8.18 -19.79 -20.46
C LYS A 128 -9.44 -20.66 -20.33
N PRO A 129 -9.36 -21.91 -19.85
CA PRO A 129 -10.49 -22.55 -19.18
C PRO A 129 -10.60 -21.98 -17.76
N SER A 130 -11.84 -21.87 -17.30
CA SER A 130 -12.21 -21.28 -16.01
C SER A 130 -11.54 -21.94 -14.81
N SER A 131 -11.13 -21.08 -13.87
CA SER A 131 -11.02 -21.31 -12.42
C SER A 131 -11.43 -22.71 -11.92
N GLN A 132 -10.45 -23.50 -11.50
CA GLN A 132 -10.67 -24.60 -10.56
C GLN A 132 -9.95 -24.29 -9.26
N GLU A 133 -10.76 -24.11 -8.23
CA GLU A 133 -10.37 -24.19 -6.82
C GLU A 133 -9.75 -25.56 -6.56
N ILE A 134 -8.58 -25.60 -5.91
CA ILE A 134 -8.04 -26.86 -5.38
C ILE A 134 -7.76 -26.69 -3.89
N LYS A 135 -8.51 -27.48 -3.10
CA LYS A 135 -8.37 -27.66 -1.65
C LYS A 135 -7.21 -28.61 -1.32
N SER A 136 -6.50 -28.26 -0.25
CA SER A 136 -5.85 -29.12 0.75
C SER A 136 -5.04 -30.35 0.28
N SER A 137 -3.75 -30.13 0.05
CA SER A 137 -2.70 -31.05 0.53
C SER A 137 -1.76 -30.24 1.43
N ASP A 138 -1.59 -30.66 2.69
CA ASP A 138 -0.84 -29.94 3.75
C ASP A 138 0.67 -29.79 3.49
N GLU A 139 1.14 -30.19 2.31
CA GLU A 139 2.53 -30.12 1.90
C GLU A 139 2.63 -29.51 0.48
N LEU A 140 3.35 -28.40 0.38
CA LEU A 140 3.69 -27.75 -0.89
C LEU A 140 4.84 -28.48 -1.55
N ILE A 141 4.53 -29.27 -2.57
CA ILE A 141 5.56 -29.83 -3.46
C ILE A 141 6.00 -28.71 -4.40
N ILE A 142 7.30 -28.56 -4.62
CA ILE A 142 7.89 -27.54 -5.50
C ILE A 142 8.57 -28.19 -6.71
N ASP A 143 8.00 -28.00 -7.88
CA ASP A 143 8.44 -28.45 -9.20
C ASP A 143 8.61 -27.24 -10.14
N GLN A 144 9.33 -27.44 -11.24
CA GLN A 144 9.57 -26.46 -12.29
C GLN A 144 8.27 -26.01 -12.98
N ASN A 145 7.24 -26.85 -12.98
CA ASN A 145 5.96 -26.64 -13.68
C ASN A 145 4.74 -26.67 -12.75
N LEU A 146 4.85 -26.21 -11.49
CA LEU A 146 3.65 -26.03 -10.67
C LEU A 146 2.80 -24.89 -11.21
N THR A 147 1.74 -25.27 -11.89
CA THR A 147 0.67 -24.39 -12.29
C THR A 147 -0.28 -24.21 -11.10
N GLY A 148 -0.35 -22.98 -10.58
CA GLY A 148 -1.39 -22.58 -9.61
C GLY A 148 -0.91 -22.10 -8.24
N VAL A 149 0.41 -22.06 -7.96
CA VAL A 149 0.94 -21.50 -6.71
C VAL A 149 2.11 -20.56 -6.99
N ASP A 150 1.90 -19.27 -6.73
CA ASP A 150 2.96 -18.25 -6.83
C ASP A 150 3.93 -18.37 -5.64
N TYR A 151 5.12 -18.92 -5.89
CA TYR A 151 6.20 -19.02 -4.92
C TYR A 151 7.47 -18.32 -5.40
N ARG A 152 8.30 -17.83 -4.46
CA ARG A 152 9.60 -17.20 -4.74
C ARG A 152 10.67 -17.75 -3.80
N LEU A 153 11.88 -17.95 -4.30
CA LEU A 153 13.01 -18.39 -3.48
C LEU A 153 13.55 -17.22 -2.64
N ALA A 154 13.80 -17.45 -1.35
CA ALA A 154 14.25 -16.40 -0.45
C ALA A 154 15.73 -16.05 -0.68
N LYS A 155 16.03 -14.76 -0.90
CA LYS A 155 17.40 -14.26 -1.13
C LYS A 155 18.33 -14.39 0.09
N CYS A 156 17.78 -14.51 1.30
CA CYS A 156 18.57 -14.59 2.54
C CYS A 156 19.27 -15.94 2.71
N CYS A 157 18.72 -17.02 2.15
CA CYS A 157 19.33 -18.35 2.21
C CYS A 157 19.50 -18.99 0.84
N ASN A 158 18.93 -18.46 -0.25
CA ASN A 158 19.05 -18.98 -1.62
C ASN A 158 18.88 -20.52 -1.67
N PRO A 159 17.69 -21.04 -1.34
CA PRO A 159 17.46 -22.48 -1.28
C PRO A 159 17.68 -23.12 -2.65
N ILE A 160 18.36 -24.26 -2.67
CA ILE A 160 18.63 -25.04 -3.87
C ILE A 160 17.91 -26.39 -3.81
N TYR A 161 17.74 -27.04 -4.97
CA TYR A 161 17.18 -28.38 -5.04
C TYR A 161 18.00 -29.35 -4.17
N GLY A 162 17.29 -30.11 -3.33
CA GLY A 162 17.89 -31.02 -2.37
C GLY A 162 18.05 -30.45 -0.96
N ASP A 163 17.94 -29.13 -0.77
CA ASP A 163 17.87 -28.55 0.57
C ASP A 163 16.54 -28.91 1.25
N GLU A 164 16.57 -29.08 2.57
CA GLU A 164 15.36 -29.07 3.38
C GLU A 164 14.78 -27.64 3.41
N ILE A 165 13.53 -27.52 2.99
CA ILE A 165 12.87 -26.22 2.80
C ILE A 165 11.55 -26.12 3.56
N PHE A 166 11.10 -24.89 3.76
CA PHE A 166 9.74 -24.58 4.20
C PHE A 166 9.21 -23.36 3.45
N GLY A 167 7.89 -23.29 3.30
CA GLY A 167 7.18 -22.15 2.73
C GLY A 167 6.77 -21.18 3.83
N PHE A 168 7.00 -19.90 3.62
CA PHE A 168 6.51 -18.83 4.48
C PHE A 168 5.54 -17.94 3.70
N VAL A 169 4.29 -17.85 4.17
CA VAL A 169 3.27 -17.00 3.55
C VAL A 169 3.55 -15.55 3.90
N SER A 170 4.14 -14.83 2.95
CA SER A 170 4.38 -13.38 3.06
C SER A 170 3.27 -12.60 2.35
N SER A 171 3.29 -11.27 2.50
CA SER A 171 2.39 -10.40 1.75
C SER A 171 2.60 -10.45 0.23
N GLN A 172 3.78 -10.92 -0.22
CA GLN A 172 4.19 -11.03 -1.63
C GLN A 172 4.07 -12.48 -2.16
N GLY A 173 3.24 -13.31 -1.52
CA GLY A 173 3.13 -14.74 -1.83
C GLY A 173 4.03 -15.63 -0.97
N ILE A 174 4.19 -16.88 -1.40
CA ILE A 174 4.90 -17.90 -0.61
C ILE A 174 6.41 -17.76 -0.86
N LYS A 175 7.17 -17.44 0.18
CA LYS A 175 8.64 -17.41 0.12
C LYS A 175 9.21 -18.74 0.60
N ILE A 176 10.06 -19.35 -0.20
CA ILE A 176 10.71 -20.61 0.13
C ILE A 176 12.02 -20.31 0.83
N HIS A 177 12.16 -20.83 2.05
CA HIS A 177 13.35 -20.72 2.87
C HIS A 177 13.94 -22.11 3.11
N ARG A 178 15.26 -22.18 3.37
CA ARG A 178 15.87 -23.39 3.94
C ARG A 178 15.53 -23.50 5.41
N THR A 179 15.38 -24.70 5.94
CA THR A 179 15.21 -24.95 7.38
C THR A 179 16.35 -24.36 8.20
N SER A 180 17.57 -24.32 7.65
CA SER A 180 18.77 -23.74 8.25
C SER A 180 18.94 -22.22 8.03
N CYS A 181 17.92 -21.52 7.54
CA CYS A 181 17.99 -20.08 7.29
C CYS A 181 18.23 -19.30 8.61
N PRO A 182 19.10 -18.26 8.63
CA PRO A 182 19.31 -17.42 9.83
C PRO A 182 18.03 -16.79 10.38
N ASN A 183 17.06 -16.51 9.49
CA ASN A 183 15.77 -15.92 9.86
C ASN A 183 14.71 -16.97 10.21
N ALA A 184 15.00 -18.27 10.07
CA ALA A 184 14.01 -19.33 10.29
C ALA A 184 13.46 -19.28 11.72
N HIS A 185 14.34 -19.18 12.72
CA HIS A 185 13.94 -19.20 14.12
C HIS A 185 12.90 -18.11 14.46
N ASP A 186 13.10 -16.88 13.99
CA ASP A 186 12.15 -15.77 14.17
C ASP A 186 10.83 -16.01 13.42
N LEU A 187 10.90 -16.57 12.20
CA LEU A 187 9.71 -16.88 11.40
C LEU A 187 8.86 -17.96 12.09
N PHE A 188 9.47 -19.01 12.62
CA PHE A 188 8.77 -20.07 13.36
C PHE A 188 8.18 -19.57 14.67
N SER A 189 8.93 -18.76 15.42
CA SER A 189 8.52 -18.31 16.76
C SER A 189 7.42 -17.25 16.72
N ARG A 190 7.50 -16.28 15.79
CA ARG A 190 6.56 -15.14 15.72
C ARG A 190 5.39 -15.39 14.78
N PHE A 191 5.59 -16.20 13.74
CA PHE A 191 4.65 -16.34 12.63
C PHE A 191 4.39 -17.80 12.26
N GLY A 192 4.42 -18.72 13.23
CA GLY A 192 4.24 -20.15 12.99
C GLY A 192 2.98 -20.52 12.20
N TYR A 193 1.88 -19.77 12.37
CA TYR A 193 0.63 -19.95 11.62
C TYR A 193 0.71 -19.62 10.11
N ARG A 194 1.82 -19.01 9.66
CA ARG A 194 2.11 -18.68 8.26
C ARG A 194 3.15 -19.60 7.64
N ILE A 195 3.54 -20.65 8.34
CA ILE A 195 4.51 -21.62 7.85
C ILE A 195 3.79 -22.80 7.22
N LEU A 196 4.20 -23.13 6.01
CA LEU A 196 3.73 -24.24 5.22
C LEU A 196 4.87 -25.24 5.05
N LYS A 197 4.58 -26.52 5.26
CA LYS A 197 5.55 -27.59 4.94
C LYS A 197 5.76 -27.60 3.43
N ALA A 198 7.00 -27.63 3.00
CA ALA A 198 7.35 -27.65 1.59
C ALA A 198 8.47 -28.65 1.32
N ARG A 199 8.48 -29.25 0.13
CA ARG A 199 9.58 -30.11 -0.31
C ARG A 199 9.79 -30.00 -1.81
N TRP A 200 11.00 -30.29 -2.26
CA TRP A 200 11.31 -30.37 -3.68
C TRP A 200 10.64 -31.59 -4.33
N SER A 201 10.18 -31.42 -5.57
CA SER A 201 9.70 -32.51 -6.42
C SER A 201 10.87 -33.45 -6.72
N GLY A 202 10.75 -34.71 -6.29
CA GLY A 202 11.76 -35.73 -6.54
C GLY A 202 11.55 -36.36 -7.91
N LYS A 203 12.56 -36.24 -8.78
CA LYS A 203 12.73 -36.85 -10.10
C LYS A 203 11.99 -36.19 -11.27
N THR A 204 12.71 -35.33 -11.99
CA THR A 204 12.57 -35.23 -13.45
C THR A 204 13.92 -35.53 -14.09
N SER A 205 13.95 -36.56 -14.93
CA SER A 205 15.12 -37.13 -15.63
C SER A 205 15.68 -36.22 -16.74
N GLY A 206 15.71 -34.91 -16.53
CA GLY A 206 16.26 -33.95 -17.47
C GLY A 206 17.31 -33.10 -16.77
N THR A 207 18.41 -32.82 -17.47
CA THR A 207 19.46 -31.88 -17.08
C THR A 207 18.85 -30.49 -16.83
N ALA A 208 18.34 -30.29 -15.62
CA ALA A 208 17.81 -29.01 -15.19
C ALA A 208 18.99 -28.09 -14.84
N ASN A 209 19.20 -27.06 -15.64
CA ASN A 209 20.19 -26.04 -15.34
C ASN A 209 19.67 -25.14 -14.21
N TYR A 210 20.40 -25.05 -13.11
CA TYR A 210 20.07 -24.18 -11.98
C TYR A 210 21.17 -23.15 -11.75
N THR A 211 20.77 -21.89 -11.60
CA THR A 211 21.69 -20.79 -11.32
C THR A 211 22.04 -20.80 -9.83
N SER A 212 23.29 -21.13 -9.51
CA SER A 212 23.83 -21.05 -8.15
C SER A 212 24.88 -19.96 -8.05
N VAL A 213 24.91 -19.25 -6.93
CA VAL A 213 25.94 -18.25 -6.64
C VAL A 213 26.94 -18.86 -5.67
N LEU A 214 28.17 -19.07 -6.14
CA LEU A 214 29.27 -19.59 -5.33
C LEU A 214 30.13 -18.44 -4.81
N ARG A 215 30.42 -18.45 -3.51
CA ARG A 215 31.42 -17.56 -2.91
C ARG A 215 32.72 -18.34 -2.71
N ILE A 216 33.75 -17.98 -3.46
CA ILE A 216 35.08 -18.59 -3.37
C ILE A 216 35.97 -17.66 -2.53
N ILE A 217 36.68 -18.23 -1.56
CA ILE A 217 37.64 -17.51 -0.72
C ILE A 217 38.98 -18.26 -0.87
N GLY A 218 40.03 -17.54 -1.24
CA GLY A 218 41.36 -18.10 -1.43
C GLY A 218 42.44 -17.07 -1.14
N ASN A 219 43.66 -17.55 -0.87
CA ASN A 219 44.83 -16.69 -0.73
C ASN A 219 45.31 -16.25 -2.11
N ASP A 220 45.63 -14.97 -2.23
CA ASP A 220 46.09 -14.38 -3.48
C ASP A 220 47.49 -14.87 -3.86
N GLN A 221 47.62 -15.47 -5.03
CA GLN A 221 48.88 -15.88 -5.65
C GLN A 221 48.88 -15.50 -7.13
N LEU A 222 50.04 -15.09 -7.64
CA LEU A 222 50.23 -14.74 -9.05
C LEU A 222 49.74 -15.88 -9.95
N ASN A 223 48.80 -15.56 -10.85
CA ASN A 223 48.13 -16.45 -11.83
C ASN A 223 47.04 -17.39 -11.30
N ILE A 224 46.40 -17.12 -10.16
CA ILE A 224 45.39 -18.03 -9.58
C ILE A 224 43.96 -17.89 -10.15
N VAL A 225 43.64 -16.77 -10.82
CA VAL A 225 42.37 -16.59 -11.55
C VAL A 225 42.72 -16.14 -12.97
N ALA A 226 42.47 -17.02 -13.94
CA ALA A 226 42.60 -16.75 -15.38
C ALA A 226 41.20 -16.64 -16.00
#